data_AF-A0A561PW22-F1
#
_entry.id   AF-A0A561PW22-F1
#
_cell.length_a   1.000
_cell.length_b   1.000
_cell.length_c   1.000
_cell.angle_alpha   90.00
_cell.angle_beta   90.00
_cell.angle_gamma   90.00
#
_symmetry.space_group_name_H-M   'P 1'
#
loop_
_entity.id
_entity.type
_entity.pdbx_description
1 polymer ?
#
loop_
_entity_poly.entity_id
_entity_poly.type
_entity_poly.pdbx_seq_one_letter_code
_entity_poly.pdbx_strand_id
1 'polypeptide(L)'
;MHDNLNGHSLQHESWRYILSVVEDETIFFKTKLTRILANDLEKSHLSDLEIFQHRFLKMDERVALLRHEVKELQEIIEQRSPAAAPSQANVSLLQQGVTVKIEQLQQSFNELAADFSKYLRESFT
;
A
#
# COMPACT_ATOMS: atom_id res chain seq x y z
N MET A 1 -33.99 -5.37 7.37
CA MET A 1 -32.96 -5.28 6.32
C MET A 1 -31.80 -4.41 6.83
N HIS A 2 -30.90 -4.97 7.64
CA HIS A 2 -29.76 -4.22 8.24
C HIS A 2 -28.40 -4.94 8.11
N ASP A 3 -28.33 -6.14 7.52
CA ASP A 3 -27.09 -6.94 7.48
C ASP A 3 -26.02 -6.47 6.47
N ASN A 4 -26.37 -5.68 5.45
CA ASN A 4 -25.43 -5.34 4.37
C ASN A 4 -24.45 -4.21 4.71
N LEU A 5 -24.70 -3.42 5.77
CA LEU A 5 -23.81 -2.30 6.12
C LEU A 5 -22.56 -2.76 6.89
N ASN A 6 -22.66 -3.83 7.68
CA ASN A 6 -21.55 -4.34 8.47
C ASN A 6 -20.42 -4.94 7.62
N GLY A 7 -20.76 -5.62 6.51
CA GLY A 7 -19.76 -6.19 5.60
C GLY A 7 -18.88 -5.14 4.91
N HIS A 8 -19.47 -4.00 4.55
CA HIS A 8 -18.73 -2.89 3.92
C HIS A 8 -17.77 -2.19 4.88
N SER A 9 -18.17 -2.03 6.15
CA SER A 9 -17.31 -1.45 7.19
C SER A 9 -16.09 -2.31 7.49
N LEU A 10 -16.28 -3.63 7.62
CA LEU A 10 -15.21 -4.59 7.90
C LEU A 10 -14.17 -4.65 6.78
N GLN A 11 -14.61 -4.59 5.52
CA GLN A 11 -13.72 -4.60 4.36
C GLN A 11 -12.92 -3.30 4.24
N HIS A 12 -13.51 -2.17 4.62
CA HIS A 12 -12.83 -0.88 4.64
C HIS A 12 -11.73 -0.83 5.72
N GLU A 13 -12.04 -1.32 6.92
CA GLU A 13 -11.08 -1.42 8.01
C GLU A 13 -9.89 -2.31 7.65
N SER A 14 -10.14 -3.44 6.98
CA SER A 14 -9.05 -4.33 6.54
C SER A 14 -8.16 -3.69 5.49
N TRP A 15 -8.72 -2.93 4.53
CA TRP A 15 -7.94 -2.17 3.56
C TRP A 15 -7.07 -1.10 4.20
N ARG A 16 -7.62 -0.31 5.12
CA ARG A 16 -6.84 0.71 5.85
C ARG A 16 -5.71 0.07 6.65
N TYR A 17 -5.99 -1.06 7.30
CA TYR A 17 -4.98 -1.82 8.02
C TYR A 17 -3.86 -2.29 7.09
N ILE A 18 -4.18 -2.90 5.94
CA ILE A 18 -3.16 -3.36 4.98
C ILE A 18 -2.30 -2.19 4.50
N LEU A 19 -2.93 -1.05 4.14
CA LEU A 19 -2.20 0.15 3.70
C LEU A 19 -1.28 0.71 4.80
N SER A 20 -1.71 0.66 6.07
CA SER A 20 -0.89 1.04 7.23
C SER A 20 0.32 0.12 7.37
N VAL A 21 0.12 -1.20 7.33
CA VAL A 21 1.21 -2.17 7.44
C VAL A 21 2.26 -1.97 6.34
N VAL A 22 1.82 -1.81 5.09
CA VAL A 22 2.73 -1.56 3.96
C VAL A 22 3.51 -0.25 4.14
N GLU A 23 2.87 0.81 4.63
CA GLU A 23 3.53 2.09 4.90
C GLU A 23 4.59 1.98 6.00
N ASP A 24 4.23 1.37 7.13
CA ASP A 24 5.13 1.18 8.27
C ASP A 24 6.36 0.36 7.90
N GLU A 25 6.16 -0.73 7.16
CA GLU A 25 7.27 -1.57 6.70
C GLU A 25 8.13 -0.86 5.63
N THR A 26 7.51 -0.05 4.75
CA THR A 26 8.25 0.78 3.79
C THR A 26 9.11 1.81 4.52
N ILE A 27 8.60 2.44 5.58
CA ILE A 27 9.37 3.34 6.45
C ILE A 27 10.53 2.59 7.11
N PHE A 28 10.29 1.38 7.61
CA PHE A 28 11.35 0.55 8.19
C PHE A 28 12.48 0.27 7.19
N PHE A 29 12.16 -0.14 5.96
CA PHE A 29 13.17 -0.42 4.95
C PHE A 29 13.93 0.83 4.51
N LYS A 30 13.24 1.97 4.30
CA LYS A 30 13.89 3.25 4.01
C LYS A 30 14.83 3.67 5.13
N THR A 31 14.43 3.51 6.39
CA THR A 31 15.28 3.79 7.55
C THR A 31 16.55 2.92 7.55
N LYS A 32 16.41 1.64 7.20
CA LYS A 32 17.54 0.72 7.06
C LYS A 32 18.48 1.15 5.93
N LEU A 33 17.92 1.55 4.79
CA LEU A 33 18.67 2.08 3.65
C LEU A 33 19.47 3.34 4.04
N THR A 34 18.86 4.28 4.76
CA THR A 34 19.57 5.49 5.25
C THR A 34 20.73 5.13 6.18
N ARG A 35 20.55 4.14 7.07
CA ARG A 35 21.63 3.68 7.96
C ARG A 35 22.80 3.07 7.18
N ILE A 36 22.51 2.32 6.13
CA ILE A 36 23.52 1.72 5.25
C ILE A 36 24.30 2.81 4.52
N LEU A 37 23.61 3.80 3.96
CA LEU A 37 24.25 4.95 3.30
C LEU A 37 25.10 5.80 4.25
N ALA A 38 24.76 5.85 5.55
CA ALA A 38 25.49 6.62 6.54
C ALA A 38 26.84 5.99 6.98
N ASN A 39 27.04 4.69 6.75
CA ASN A 39 28.20 3.94 7.27
C ASN A 39 29.36 3.80 6.28
N ASP A 40 29.64 4.84 5.49
CA ASP A 40 30.73 4.90 4.50
C ASP A 40 30.69 3.73 3.49
N LEU A 41 29.68 3.77 2.62
CA LEU A 41 29.36 2.73 1.66
C LEU A 41 30.35 2.69 0.48
N GLU A 42 30.76 1.49 0.07
CA GLU A 42 31.46 1.34 -1.21
C GLU A 42 30.57 1.81 -2.37
N LYS A 43 31.17 2.56 -3.32
CA LYS A 43 30.47 3.07 -4.51
C LYS A 43 29.83 1.96 -5.37
N SER A 44 30.33 0.73 -5.27
CA SER A 44 29.79 -0.46 -5.93
C SER A 44 28.34 -0.74 -5.56
N HIS A 45 27.92 -0.43 -4.33
CA HIS A 45 26.57 -0.68 -3.83
C HIS A 45 25.60 0.49 -4.06
N LEU A 46 26.10 1.68 -4.40
CA LEU A 46 25.30 2.90 -4.52
C LEU A 46 24.18 2.75 -5.57
N SER A 47 24.51 2.18 -6.73
CA SER A 47 23.55 1.99 -7.83
C SER A 47 22.37 1.09 -7.42
N ASP A 48 22.63 -0.01 -6.71
CA ASP A 48 21.57 -0.92 -6.27
C ASP A 48 20.70 -0.26 -5.19
N LEU A 49 21.32 0.47 -4.26
CA LEU A 49 20.58 1.21 -3.23
C LEU A 49 19.71 2.31 -3.82
N GLU A 50 20.16 3.03 -4.85
CA GLU A 50 19.34 4.01 -5.58
C GLU A 50 18.12 3.36 -6.24
N ILE A 51 18.28 2.15 -6.81
CA ILE A 51 17.16 1.37 -7.36
C ILE A 51 16.14 1.05 -6.27
N PHE A 52 16.59 0.57 -5.10
CA PHE A 52 15.70 0.28 -3.97
C PHE A 52 15.02 1.54 -3.43
N GLN A 53 15.75 2.64 -3.27
CA GLN A 53 15.18 3.92 -2.86
C GLN A 53 14.05 4.35 -3.80
N HIS A 54 14.28 4.29 -5.11
CA HIS A 54 13.25 4.63 -6.11
C HIS A 54 12.04 3.70 -6.03
N ARG A 55 12.26 2.40 -5.84
CA ARG A 55 11.16 1.42 -5.68
C ARG A 55 10.34 1.68 -4.42
N PHE A 56 10.97 2.06 -3.30
CA PHE A 56 10.26 2.42 -2.08
C PHE A 56 9.47 3.72 -2.24
N LEU A 57 10.01 4.74 -2.91
CA LEU A 57 9.27 5.98 -3.19
C LEU A 57 8.03 5.71 -4.05
N LYS A 58 8.16 4.87 -5.08
CA LYS A 58 7.00 4.42 -5.88
C LYS A 58 5.97 3.65 -5.05
N MET A 59 6.40 2.91 -4.03
CA MET A 59 5.49 2.23 -3.10
C MET A 59 4.71 3.24 -2.27
N ASP A 60 5.39 4.26 -1.71
CA ASP A 60 4.74 5.34 -0.95
C ASP A 60 3.66 6.04 -1.79
N GLU A 61 3.98 6.37 -3.06
CA GLU A 61 3.03 7.00 -3.98
C GLU A 61 1.79 6.13 -4.20
N ARG A 62 1.97 4.82 -4.43
CA ARG A 62 0.86 3.88 -4.61
C ARG A 62 0.00 3.75 -3.35
N VAL A 63 0.63 3.69 -2.17
CA VAL A 63 -0.08 3.66 -0.88
C VAL A 63 -0.92 4.93 -0.71
N ALA A 64 -0.34 6.10 -0.99
CA ALA A 64 -1.04 7.38 -0.87
C ALA A 64 -2.25 7.48 -1.80
N LEU A 65 -2.10 7.06 -3.07
CA LEU A 65 -3.20 7.02 -4.04
C LEU A 65 -4.31 6.08 -3.59
N LEU A 66 -3.98 4.86 -3.15
CA LEU A 66 -4.99 3.91 -2.69
C LEU A 66 -5.70 4.35 -1.42
N ARG A 67 -4.98 5.02 -0.52
CA ARG A 67 -5.59 5.64 0.67
C ARG A 67 -6.62 6.70 0.30
N HIS A 68 -6.33 7.50 -0.73
CA HIS A 68 -7.29 8.46 -1.27
C HIS A 68 -8.51 7.77 -1.87
N GLU A 69 -8.31 6.77 -2.73
CA GLU A 69 -9.40 6.01 -3.35
C GLU A 69 -10.30 5.31 -2.30
N VAL A 70 -9.70 4.72 -1.27
CA VAL A 70 -10.40 4.08 -0.14
C VAL A 70 -11.25 5.10 0.64
N LYS A 71 -10.74 6.34 0.80
CA LYS A 71 -11.46 7.42 1.45
C LYS A 71 -12.63 7.93 0.60
N GLU A 72 -12.40 8.17 -0.68
CA GLU A 72 -13.46 8.59 -1.62
C GLU A 72 -14.59 7.55 -1.70
N LEU A 73 -14.24 6.26 -1.74
CA LEU A 73 -15.22 5.18 -1.74
C LEU A 73 -16.04 5.14 -0.45
N GLN A 74 -15.41 5.42 0.70
CA GLN A 74 -16.13 5.54 1.98
C GLN A 74 -17.13 6.71 1.95
N GLU A 75 -16.70 7.87 1.47
CA GLU A 75 -17.56 9.05 1.35
C GLU A 75 -18.77 8.77 0.44
N ILE A 76 -18.57 8.05 -0.68
CA ILE A 76 -19.66 7.63 -1.58
C ILE A 76 -20.65 6.68 -0.87
N ILE A 77 -20.16 5.78 -0.02
CA ILE A 77 -21.00 4.84 0.73
C ILE A 77 -21.80 5.56 1.82
N GLU A 78 -21.16 6.48 2.53
CA GLU A 78 -21.75 7.24 3.64
C GLU A 78 -22.74 8.32 3.17
N GLN A 79 -22.49 8.97 2.03
CA GLN A 79 -23.35 10.01 1.46
C GLN A 79 -24.62 9.48 0.76
N ARG A 80 -25.07 8.25 1.05
CA ARG A 80 -26.32 7.68 0.51
C ARG A 80 -27.55 8.47 1.00
N SER A 81 -27.82 9.59 0.36
CA SER A 81 -29.12 10.25 0.37
C SER A 81 -30.08 9.45 -0.54
N PRO A 82 -31.32 9.18 -0.12
CA PRO A 82 -32.24 8.30 -0.85
C PRO A 82 -32.62 8.79 -2.25
N ALA A 83 -32.32 10.05 -2.60
CA ALA A 83 -32.68 10.65 -3.87
C ALA A 83 -31.61 10.55 -4.98
N ALA A 84 -30.35 10.22 -4.66
CA ALA A 84 -29.23 10.22 -5.62
C ALA A 84 -28.22 9.09 -5.41
N ALA A 85 -28.58 8.06 -4.63
CA ALA A 85 -27.67 6.97 -4.32
C ALA A 85 -27.22 6.24 -5.61
N PRO A 86 -25.91 6.09 -5.86
CA PRO A 86 -25.44 5.23 -6.94
C PRO A 86 -25.99 3.81 -6.75
N SER A 87 -26.27 3.14 -7.87
CA SER A 87 -26.78 1.77 -7.82
C SER A 87 -25.85 0.90 -6.97
N GLN A 88 -26.41 0.01 -6.17
CA GLN A 88 -25.62 -0.89 -5.32
C GLN A 88 -24.58 -1.68 -6.14
N ALA A 89 -24.90 -2.01 -7.39
CA ALA A 89 -23.99 -2.64 -8.34
C ALA A 89 -22.75 -1.78 -8.64
N ASN A 90 -22.90 -0.46 -8.80
CA ASN A 90 -21.77 0.43 -9.05
C ASN A 90 -20.82 0.51 -7.84
N VAL A 91 -21.37 0.54 -6.63
CA VAL A 91 -20.56 0.54 -5.39
C VAL A 91 -19.78 -0.78 -5.25
N SER A 92 -20.43 -1.92 -5.51
CA SER A 92 -19.76 -3.23 -5.50
C SER A 92 -18.61 -3.32 -6.51
N LEU A 93 -18.79 -2.77 -7.72
CA LEU A 93 -17.73 -2.74 -8.73
C LEU A 93 -16.53 -1.89 -8.29
N LEU A 94 -16.78 -0.72 -7.68
CA LEU A 94 -15.71 0.12 -7.15
C LEU A 94 -14.96 -0.57 -6.00
N GLN A 95 -15.69 -1.22 -5.09
CA GLN A 95 -15.10 -2.02 -4.00
C GLN A 95 -14.22 -3.16 -4.52
N GLN A 96 -14.67 -3.87 -5.56
CA GLN A 96 -13.88 -4.91 -6.19
C GLN A 96 -12.61 -4.34 -6.82
N GLY A 97 -12.71 -3.19 -7.51
CA GLY A 97 -11.56 -2.51 -8.08
C GLY A 97 -10.51 -2.13 -7.04
N VAL A 98 -10.94 -1.55 -5.91
CA VAL A 98 -10.04 -1.22 -4.79
C VAL A 98 -9.42 -2.47 -4.18
N THR A 99 -10.20 -3.55 -4.01
CA THR A 99 -9.70 -4.84 -3.49
C THR A 99 -8.54 -5.34 -4.33
N VAL A 100 -8.74 -5.44 -5.64
CA VAL A 100 -7.72 -5.94 -6.58
C VAL A 100 -6.46 -5.07 -6.53
N LYS A 101 -6.61 -3.75 -6.47
CA LYS A 101 -5.45 -2.85 -6.38
C LYS A 101 -4.67 -3.01 -5.07
N ILE A 102 -5.36 -3.25 -3.96
CA ILE A 102 -4.72 -3.51 -2.65
C ILE A 102 -3.98 -4.85 -2.65
N GLU A 103 -4.58 -5.90 -3.21
CA GLU A 103 -3.93 -7.21 -3.37
C GLU A 103 -2.66 -7.08 -4.23
N GLN A 104 -2.73 -6.36 -5.35
CA GLN A 104 -1.59 -6.09 -6.21
C GLN A 104 -0.52 -5.24 -5.52
N LEU A 105 -0.91 -4.27 -4.69
CA LEU A 105 0.02 -3.48 -3.88
C LEU A 105 0.77 -4.38 -2.90
N GLN A 106 0.04 -5.21 -2.15
CA GLN A 106 0.62 -6.12 -1.16
C GLN A 106 1.57 -7.11 -1.82
N GLN A 107 1.20 -7.69 -2.96
CA GLN A 107 2.09 -8.56 -3.72
C GLN A 107 3.37 -7.83 -4.15
N SER A 108 3.23 -6.65 -4.76
CA SER A 108 4.38 -5.84 -5.20
C SER A 108 5.31 -5.49 -4.05
N PHE A 109 4.74 -5.21 -2.88
CA PHE A 109 5.48 -4.90 -1.67
C PHE A 109 6.23 -6.13 -1.15
N ASN A 110 5.58 -7.30 -1.08
CA ASN A 110 6.22 -8.55 -0.66
C ASN A 110 7.43 -8.90 -1.56
N GLU A 111 7.29 -8.71 -2.87
CA GLU A 111 8.38 -8.90 -3.83
C GLU A 111 9.54 -7.92 -3.57
N LEU A 112 9.25 -6.63 -3.39
CA LEU A 112 10.25 -5.61 -3.05
C LEU A 112 10.97 -5.92 -1.71
N ALA A 113 10.22 -6.30 -0.68
CA ALA A 113 10.74 -6.65 0.63
C ALA A 113 11.66 -7.88 0.55
N ALA A 114 11.27 -8.90 -0.22
CA ALA A 114 12.08 -10.09 -0.46
C ALA A 114 13.36 -9.76 -1.22
N ASP A 115 13.28 -8.98 -2.31
CA ASP A 115 14.43 -8.53 -3.10
C ASP A 115 15.43 -7.76 -2.23
N PHE A 116 14.94 -6.79 -1.45
CA PHE A 116 15.80 -5.99 -0.60
C PHE A 116 16.44 -6.83 0.51
N SER A 117 15.66 -7.72 1.15
CA SER A 117 16.18 -8.62 2.18
C SER A 117 17.25 -9.57 1.64
N LYS A 118 17.07 -10.05 0.40
CA LYS A 118 18.06 -10.87 -0.30
C LYS A 118 19.34 -10.06 -0.57
N TYR A 119 19.20 -8.89 -1.18
CA TYR A 119 20.33 -7.99 -1.46
C TYR A 119 21.15 -7.70 -0.20
N LEU A 120 20.49 -7.39 0.91
CA LEU A 120 21.17 -7.11 2.17
C LEU A 120 21.99 -8.29 2.69
N ARG A 121 21.48 -9.51 2.50
CA ARG A 121 22.18 -10.73 2.89
C ARG A 121 23.36 -11.02 1.98
N GLU A 122 23.27 -10.69 0.70
CA GLU A 122 24.35 -10.94 -0.25
C GLU A 122 25.46 -9.88 -0.19
N SER A 123 25.11 -8.65 0.18
CA SER A 123 26.04 -7.50 0.15
C SER A 123 26.64 -7.10 1.50
N PHE A 124 26.01 -7.45 2.63
CA PHE A 124 26.43 -6.97 3.96
C PHE A 124 26.52 -8.09 5.02
N THR A 125 26.76 -9.34 4.60
CA THR A 125 27.05 -10.47 5.51
C THR A 125 28.55 -10.73 5.60
#